data_AF-A0AAP2M7Z3-F1
#
_entry.id   AF-A0AAP2M7Z3-F1
#
_cell.length_a   1.000
_cell.length_b   1.000
_cell.length_c   1.000
_cell.angle_alpha   90.00
_cell.angle_beta   90.00
_cell.angle_gamma   90.00
#
_symmetry.space_group_name_H-M   'P 1'
#
loop_
_entity.id
_entity.type
_entity.pdbx_description
1 polymer ?
#
loop_
_entity_poly.entity_id
_entity_poly.type
_entity_poly.pdbx_seq_one_letter_code
_entity_poly.pdbx_strand_id
1 'polypeptide(L)'
;MTTENNKNSRFEMRLTQEQRSRIDQAAESKGLTSSQWALSNLLAAADRDIHEAHIIRLNNQAWNDFTAALDEPMGPRLTELLESDPIWT
;
A
#
# COMPACT_ATOMS: atom_id res chain seq x y z
N MET A 1 8.44 21.73 -12.95
CA MET A 1 8.74 22.08 -11.54
C MET A 1 9.59 20.96 -10.98
N THR A 2 10.89 21.18 -10.81
CA THR A 2 11.81 20.21 -10.19
C THR A 2 11.61 20.29 -8.68
N THR A 3 10.91 19.32 -8.10
CA THR A 3 10.88 19.11 -6.65
C THR A 3 12.31 18.80 -6.21
N GLU A 4 12.96 19.76 -5.55
CA GLU A 4 14.24 19.51 -4.88
C GLU A 4 14.05 18.38 -3.88
N ASN A 5 14.82 17.30 -4.04
CA ASN A 5 14.81 16.13 -3.17
C ASN A 5 15.54 16.44 -1.84
N ASN A 6 15.06 17.47 -1.15
CA ASN A 6 15.67 17.96 0.09
C ASN A 6 15.28 17.01 1.23
N LYS A 7 16.26 16.35 1.84
CA LYS A 7 16.07 15.44 2.99
C LYS A 7 15.77 16.24 4.26
N ASN A 8 14.60 16.87 4.32
CA ASN A 8 14.19 17.77 5.40
C ASN A 8 13.41 17.06 6.54
N SER A 9 12.94 15.84 6.30
CA SER A 9 12.18 15.05 7.29
C SER A 9 13.07 14.02 7.99
N ARG A 10 12.93 13.90 9.31
CA ARG A 10 13.69 12.95 10.15
C ARG A 10 12.76 11.87 10.66
N PHE A 11 13.25 10.63 10.64
CA PHE A 11 12.57 9.47 11.19
C PHE A 11 13.30 9.00 12.44
N GLU A 12 12.72 9.24 13.62
CA GLU A 12 13.32 8.89 14.90
C GLU A 12 12.70 7.61 15.47
N MET A 13 13.55 6.64 15.81
CA MET A 13 13.13 5.39 16.43
C MET A 13 14.06 5.05 17.59
N ARG A 14 13.47 4.55 18.69
CA ARG A 14 14.21 3.96 19.80
C ARG A 14 14.38 2.47 19.53
N LEU A 15 15.61 2.00 19.61
CA LEU A 15 15.96 0.59 19.39
C LEU A 15 16.58 0.02 20.65
N THR A 16 16.30 -1.25 20.92
CA THR A 16 17.11 -2.03 21.86
C THR A 16 18.49 -2.31 21.25
N GLN A 17 19.46 -2.66 22.09
CA GLN A 17 20.81 -3.04 21.64
C GLN A 17 20.76 -4.22 20.65
N GLU A 18 19.88 -5.19 20.90
CA GLU A 18 19.71 -6.36 20.04
C GLU A 18 19.16 -5.97 18.66
N GLN A 19 18.12 -5.13 18.62
CA GLN A 19 17.55 -4.63 17.37
C GLN A 19 18.60 -3.86 16.55
N ARG A 20 19.38 -3.01 17.22
CA ARG A 20 20.47 -2.26 16.58
C ARG A 20 21.52 -3.19 15.99
N SER A 21 21.98 -4.18 16.76
CA SER A 21 22.97 -5.16 16.30
C SER A 21 22.50 -5.94 15.07
N ARG A 22 21.24 -6.37 15.03
CA ARG A 22 20.67 -7.07 13.86
C ARG A 22 20.63 -6.18 12.62
N ILE A 23 20.23 -4.92 12.77
CA ILE A 23 20.19 -3.96 11.66
C ILE A 23 21.60 -3.69 11.15
N ASP A 24 22.57 -3.50 12.04
CA ASP A 24 23.97 -3.26 11.67
C ASP A 24 24.56 -4.44 10.89
N GLN A 25 24.36 -5.67 11.35
CA GLN A 25 24.80 -6.88 10.64
C GLN A 25 24.15 -7.02 9.26
N ALA A 26 22.85 -6.76 9.16
CA ALA A 26 22.13 -6.83 7.90
C ALA A 26 22.59 -5.74 6.91
N ALA A 27 22.88 -4.53 7.41
CA ALA A 27 23.40 -3.44 6.62
C ALA A 27 24.83 -3.72 6.12
N GLU A 28 25.70 -4.23 7.00
CA GLU A 28 27.07 -4.62 6.68
C GLU A 28 27.11 -5.70 5.60
N SER A 29 26.24 -6.71 5.67
CA SER A 29 26.14 -7.76 4.64
C SER A 29 25.82 -7.24 3.24
N LYS A 30 25.22 -6.04 3.14
CA LYS A 30 24.87 -5.37 1.88
C LYS A 30 25.79 -4.18 1.54
N GLY A 31 26.83 -3.91 2.35
CA GLY A 31 27.71 -2.76 2.17
C GLY A 31 27.01 -1.41 2.37
N LEU A 32 25.93 -1.37 3.16
CA LEU A 32 25.14 -0.17 3.44
C LEU A 32 25.34 0.29 4.88
N THR A 33 25.09 1.57 5.13
CA THR A 33 24.91 2.04 6.52
C THR A 33 23.57 1.54 7.08
N SER A 34 23.48 1.41 8.40
CA SER A 34 22.27 0.97 9.12
C SER A 34 21.04 1.79 8.74
N SER A 35 21.20 3.11 8.60
CA SER A 35 20.11 4.02 8.20
C SER A 35 19.69 3.84 6.74
N GLN A 36 20.64 3.64 5.82
CA GLN A 36 20.32 3.37 4.41
C GLN A 36 19.60 2.03 4.25
N TRP A 37 20.09 1.00 4.92
CA TRP A 37 19.46 -0.31 4.92
C TRP A 37 18.05 -0.25 5.51
N ALA A 38 17.90 0.38 6.67
CA ALA A 38 16.59 0.52 7.32
C ALA A 38 15.62 1.30 6.45
N LEU A 39 16.02 2.45 5.90
CA LEU A 39 15.17 3.25 5.03
C LEU A 39 14.74 2.47 3.78
N SER A 40 15.67 1.78 3.12
CA SER A 40 15.36 0.96 1.94
C SER A 40 14.36 -0.14 2.25
N ASN A 41 14.52 -0.84 3.39
CA ASN A 41 13.63 -1.92 3.77
C ASN A 41 12.25 -1.40 4.21
N LEU A 42 12.20 -0.26 4.90
CA LEU A 42 10.96 0.38 5.31
C LEU A 42 10.16 0.88 4.10
N LEU A 43 10.82 1.47 3.09
CA LEU A 43 10.16 1.88 1.86
C LEU A 43 9.61 0.68 1.09
N ALA A 44 10.39 -0.38 0.93
CA ALA A 44 9.92 -1.60 0.25
C ALA A 44 8.71 -2.24 0.98
N ALA A 45 8.72 -2.23 2.32
CA ALA A 45 7.58 -2.71 3.11
C ALA A 45 6.36 -1.81 2.93
N ALA A 46 6.53 -0.48 2.99
CA ALA A 46 5.45 0.46 2.79
C ALA A 46 4.81 0.32 1.39
N ASP A 47 5.63 0.24 0.34
CA ASP A 47 5.16 0.06 -1.03
C ASP A 47 4.36 -1.23 -1.19
N ARG A 48 4.84 -2.34 -0.61
CA ARG A 48 4.11 -3.61 -0.60
C ARG A 48 2.78 -3.47 0.11
N ASP A 49 2.77 -2.92 1.32
CA ASP A 49 1.58 -2.88 2.16
C ASP A 49 0.52 -1.91 1.58
N ILE A 50 0.94 -0.78 1.00
CA ILE A 50 0.06 0.14 0.24
C ILE A 50 -0.52 -0.57 -0.99
N HIS A 51 0.31 -1.30 -1.73
CA HIS A 51 -0.13 -2.00 -2.92
C HIS A 51 -1.13 -3.12 -2.58
N GLU A 52 -0.86 -3.91 -1.54
CA GLU A 52 -1.75 -4.96 -1.09
C GLU A 52 -3.10 -4.43 -0.59
N ALA A 53 -3.11 -3.27 0.08
CA ALA A 53 -4.35 -2.63 0.50
C ALA A 53 -5.26 -2.24 -0.69
N HIS A 54 -4.68 -2.04 -1.88
CA HIS A 54 -5.42 -1.69 -3.10
C HIS A 54 -5.74 -2.89 -4.01
N ILE A 55 -5.29 -4.11 -3.67
CA ILE A 55 -5.57 -5.30 -4.48
C ILE A 55 -6.62 -6.16 -3.82
N ILE A 56 -7.74 -6.34 -4.53
CA ILE A 56 -8.71 -7.40 -4.22
C ILE A 56 -8.26 -8.67 -4.93
N ARG A 57 -7.79 -9.66 -4.16
CA ARG A 57 -7.44 -10.98 -4.70
C ARG A 57 -8.68 -11.87 -4.71
N LEU A 58 -9.17 -12.18 -5.90
CA LEU A 58 -10.29 -13.10 -6.09
C LEU A 58 -9.76 -14.49 -6.42
N ASN A 59 -10.37 -15.53 -5.85
CA ASN A 59 -10.16 -16.90 -6.34
C ASN A 59 -10.90 -17.09 -7.67
N ASN A 60 -10.65 -18.20 -8.36
CA ASN A 60 -11.23 -18.44 -9.70
C ASN A 60 -12.76 -18.36 -9.71
N GLN A 61 -13.44 -18.86 -8.66
CA GLN A 61 -14.90 -18.79 -8.59
C GLN A 61 -15.37 -17.35 -8.42
N ALA A 62 -14.80 -16.62 -7.46
CA ALA A 62 -15.15 -15.22 -7.22
C ALA A 62 -14.82 -14.32 -8.41
N TRP A 63 -13.78 -14.65 -9.19
CA TRP A 63 -13.46 -13.97 -10.44
C TRP A 63 -14.51 -14.23 -11.52
N ASN A 64 -14.94 -15.48 -11.68
CA ASN A 64 -16.01 -15.83 -12.62
C ASN A 64 -17.34 -15.16 -12.24
N ASP A 65 -17.69 -15.14 -10.95
CA ASP A 65 -18.90 -14.49 -10.45
C ASP A 65 -18.81 -12.97 -10.67
N PHE A 66 -17.66 -12.36 -10.38
CA PHE A 66 -17.42 -10.94 -10.62
C PHE A 66 -17.54 -10.57 -12.10
N THR A 67 -16.91 -11.34 -13.00
CA THR A 67 -16.97 -11.08 -14.44
C THR A 67 -18.37 -11.27 -15.02
N ALA A 68 -19.10 -12.31 -14.60
CA ALA A 68 -20.49 -12.47 -14.98
C ALA A 68 -21.36 -11.28 -14.55
N ALA A 69 -21.14 -10.77 -13.32
CA ALA A 69 -21.86 -9.61 -12.81
C ALA A 69 -21.55 -8.29 -13.57
N LEU A 70 -20.42 -8.19 -14.27
CA LEU A 70 -20.12 -7.03 -15.12
C LEU A 70 -20.95 -7.01 -16.41
N ASP A 71 -21.32 -8.18 -16.93
CA ASP A 71 -22.13 -8.33 -18.14
C ASP A 71 -23.64 -8.30 -17.83
N GLU A 72 -24.03 -8.45 -16.56
CA GLU A 72 -25.41 -8.35 -16.13
C GLU A 72 -25.92 -6.90 -16.23
N PRO A 73 -27.16 -6.69 -16.74
CA PRO A 73 -27.73 -5.36 -16.77
C PRO A 73 -27.93 -4.84 -15.35
N MET A 74 -27.82 -3.52 -15.18
CA MET A 74 -28.08 -2.88 -13.90
C MET A 74 -29.46 -3.29 -13.36
N GLY A 75 -29.49 -3.82 -12.14
CA GLY A 75 -30.73 -4.23 -11.49
C GLY A 75 -31.65 -3.03 -11.23
N PRO A 76 -32.98 -3.26 -11.08
CA PRO A 76 -33.98 -2.20 -10.98
C PRO A 76 -33.70 -1.21 -9.85
N ARG A 77 -33.18 -1.67 -8.71
CA ARG A 77 -32.81 -0.84 -7.56
C ARG A 77 -31.66 0.13 -7.84
N LEU A 78 -30.71 -0.25 -8.70
CA LEU A 78 -29.60 0.62 -9.08
C LEU A 78 -30.07 1.69 -10.07
N THR A 79 -30.98 1.32 -10.98
CA THR A 79 -31.65 2.27 -11.88
C THR A 79 -32.48 3.28 -11.10
N GLU A 80 -33.31 2.83 -10.15
CA GLU A 80 -34.09 3.71 -9.26
C GLU A 80 -33.19 4.65 -8.45
N LEU A 81 -32.02 4.19 -7.99
CA LEU A 81 -31.04 5.01 -7.29
C LEU A 81 -30.44 6.10 -8.20
N LEU A 82 -30.09 5.76 -9.45
CA LEU A 82 -29.56 6.72 -10.42
C LEU A 82 -30.60 7.76 -10.85
N GLU A 83 -31.88 7.38 -10.87
CA GLU A 83 -33.01 8.26 -11.18
C GLU A 83 -33.43 9.14 -10.00
N SER A 84 -32.98 8.83 -8.78
CA SER A 84 -33.31 9.61 -7.59
C SER A 84 -32.51 10.92 -7.52
N ASP A 85 -33.17 12.01 -7.12
CA ASP A 85 -32.48 13.27 -6.85
C ASP A 85 -31.51 13.09 -5.67
N PRO A 86 -30.22 13.39 -5.84
CA PRO A 86 -29.24 13.16 -4.79
C PRO A 86 -29.47 14.15 -3.63
N ILE A 87 -29.70 13.60 -2.43
CA ILE A 87 -29.82 14.39 -1.21
C ILE A 87 -28.41 14.73 -0.73
N TRP A 88 -27.89 15.89 -1.16
CA TRP A 88 -26.68 16.49 -0.60
C TRP A 88 -27.09 17.38 0.58
N THR A 89 -27.25 16.79 1.76
CA THR A 89 -27.31 17.55 3.04
C THR A 89 -25.93 17.72 3.64
#